data_AF-A0A833SWA7-F1
#
_entry.id   AF-A0A833SWA7-F1
#
_cell.length_a   1.000
_cell.length_b   1.000
_cell.length_c   1.000
_cell.angle_alpha   90.00
_cell.angle_beta   90.00
_cell.angle_gamma   90.00
#
_symmetry.space_group_name_H-M   'P 1'
#
loop_
_entity.id
_entity.type
_entity.pdbx_description
1 polymer ?
#
loop_
_entity_poly.entity_id
_entity_poly.type
_entity_poly.pdbx_seq_one_letter_code
_entity_poly.pdbx_strand_id
1 'polypeptide(L)'
;MLRGNTPLEFVEKEGDSTTVAAGSSITLPYDARVELVQNDSDEKCDDENDFLDVLIPAYGQCRVRRESVLSVATERQELPAGEPLSSLSLALKTEAEGLEGLLQQIGWSLRKLSLAFHREIDVNAMVPGILKSCPNLTTLALDESYIDLDRFSTLYEGTGAADEEALPVLSTLQFQDYYGIGDGDGKLFMKLLGDSTTRLAKHLRELTIHAEEYAEPLDHPTLSELCIALEQNTTLEKLQVMVSRTIWSAIWKRRLRRFNGQVLPPHPLPLPCKLAFLSVAHSEGYDSYDSVDLLHAVKRLDSGVLSLIFAFAATPVVRSVQIYG
;
A
#
# COMPACT_ATOMS: atom_id res chain seq x y z
N MET A 1 -26.41 16.20 15.37
CA MET A 1 -25.52 15.51 16.34
C MET A 1 -26.32 14.43 17.04
N LEU A 2 -25.72 13.27 17.29
CA LEU A 2 -26.28 12.19 18.11
C LEU A 2 -25.53 12.11 19.42
N ARG A 3 -26.22 11.72 20.50
CA ARG A 3 -25.59 11.50 21.80
C ARG A 3 -25.00 10.10 21.90
N GLY A 4 -24.02 9.93 22.79
CA GLY A 4 -23.64 8.61 23.28
C GLY A 4 -24.88 7.85 23.78
N ASN A 5 -24.87 6.55 23.56
CA ASN A 5 -25.94 5.58 23.77
C ASN A 5 -27.15 5.68 22.82
N THR A 6 -27.09 6.50 21.76
CA THR A 6 -28.15 6.49 20.74
C THR A 6 -28.14 5.16 19.98
N PRO A 7 -29.28 4.43 19.90
CA PRO A 7 -29.37 3.20 19.12
C PRO A 7 -29.34 3.50 17.61
N LEU A 8 -28.58 2.68 16.88
CA LEU A 8 -28.43 2.75 15.43
C LEU A 8 -29.08 1.53 14.78
N GLU A 9 -29.83 1.77 13.71
CA GLU A 9 -30.33 0.74 12.80
C GLU A 9 -29.53 0.83 11.50
N PHE A 10 -28.81 -0.24 11.15
CA PHE A 10 -28.08 -0.31 9.88
C PHE A 10 -29.06 -0.58 8.75
N VAL A 11 -28.81 0.03 7.60
CA VAL A 11 -29.66 -0.13 6.43
C VAL A 11 -28.90 -0.91 5.37
N GLU A 12 -29.54 -1.95 4.83
CA GLU A 12 -29.10 -2.67 3.65
C GLU A 12 -29.88 -2.16 2.44
N LYS A 13 -29.20 -2.01 1.30
CA LYS A 13 -29.83 -1.61 0.05
C LYS A 13 -29.94 -2.84 -0.84
N GLU A 14 -31.19 -3.27 -1.08
CA GLU A 14 -31.51 -4.36 -1.99
C GLU A 14 -32.30 -3.78 -3.18
N GLY A 15 -31.59 -3.52 -4.29
CA GLY A 15 -32.13 -2.81 -5.45
C GLY A 15 -32.50 -1.34 -5.14
N ASP A 16 -33.72 -0.94 -5.49
CA ASP A 16 -34.28 0.38 -5.17
C ASP A 16 -34.89 0.46 -3.75
N SER A 17 -34.88 -0.65 -3.00
CA SER A 17 -35.46 -0.71 -1.65
C SER A 17 -34.38 -0.69 -0.57
N THR A 18 -34.56 0.13 0.47
CA THR A 18 -33.67 0.17 1.64
C THR A 18 -34.34 -0.52 2.83
N THR A 19 -33.85 -1.70 3.18
CA THR A 19 -34.35 -2.55 4.27
C THR A 19 -33.46 -2.42 5.49
N VAL A 20 -34.01 -2.64 6.70
CA VAL A 20 -33.18 -2.64 7.92
C VAL A 20 -32.39 -3.94 7.97
N ALA A 21 -31.07 -3.84 8.07
CA ALA A 21 -30.17 -4.98 8.14
C ALA A 21 -30.55 -5.88 9.33
N ALA A 22 -30.58 -7.19 9.12
CA ALA A 22 -30.95 -8.15 10.16
C ALA A 22 -29.83 -8.25 11.23
N GLY A 23 -29.94 -7.46 12.30
CA GLY A 23 -28.98 -7.45 13.41
C GLY A 23 -29.47 -6.65 14.63
N SER A 24 -28.85 -6.89 15.79
CA SER A 24 -29.14 -6.13 17.01
C SER A 24 -28.70 -4.67 16.88
N SER A 25 -29.56 -3.71 17.22
CA SER A 25 -29.23 -2.28 17.26
C SER A 25 -27.96 -2.03 18.08
N ILE A 26 -26.97 -1.33 17.50
CA ILE A 26 -25.75 -0.94 18.20
C ILE A 26 -25.94 0.46 18.78
N THR A 27 -25.53 0.68 20.03
CA THR A 27 -25.55 2.01 20.64
C THR A 27 -24.25 2.75 20.41
N LEU A 28 -24.31 4.02 20.02
CA LEU A 28 -23.12 4.86 19.87
C LEU A 28 -22.32 4.95 21.18
N PRO A 29 -21.01 4.69 21.19
CA PRO A 29 -20.20 4.78 22.42
C PRO A 29 -19.93 6.23 22.87
N TYR A 30 -20.06 7.21 21.99
CA TYR A 30 -19.80 8.62 22.25
C TYR A 30 -20.69 9.52 21.37
N ASP A 31 -20.78 10.81 21.72
CA ASP A 31 -21.47 11.81 20.92
C ASP A 31 -20.86 11.87 19.51
N ALA A 32 -21.68 11.79 18.47
CA ALA A 32 -21.24 11.77 17.09
C ALA A 32 -21.87 12.92 16.29
N ARG A 33 -21.06 13.62 15.50
CA ARG A 33 -21.58 14.49 14.43
C ARG A 33 -22.00 13.59 13.27
N VAL A 34 -23.16 13.90 12.69
CA VAL A 34 -23.78 13.10 11.64
C VAL A 34 -24.27 14.02 10.55
N GLU A 35 -24.23 13.54 9.32
CA GLU A 35 -24.79 14.22 8.16
C GLU A 35 -26.17 13.62 7.84
N LEU A 36 -27.13 14.45 7.48
CA LEU A 36 -28.46 13.98 7.07
C LEU A 36 -28.38 13.55 5.61
N VAL A 37 -28.84 12.35 5.30
CA VAL A 37 -28.93 11.88 3.91
C VAL A 37 -30.16 12.55 3.28
N GLN A 38 -29.96 13.32 2.22
CA GLN A 38 -31.06 13.88 1.43
C GLN A 38 -31.55 12.80 0.47
N ASN A 39 -32.79 12.35 0.65
CA ASN A 39 -33.44 11.46 -0.31
C ASN A 39 -34.05 12.33 -1.42
N ASP A 40 -33.46 12.31 -2.61
CA ASP A 40 -33.95 13.00 -3.83
C ASP A 40 -35.19 12.30 -4.47
N SER A 41 -35.86 11.42 -3.73
CA SER A 41 -37.09 10.78 -4.22
C SER A 41 -38.24 11.77 -4.13
N ASP A 42 -38.69 12.26 -5.29
CA ASP A 42 -39.98 12.95 -5.55
C ASP A 42 -41.22 12.07 -5.24
N GLU A 43 -41.08 11.06 -4.40
CA GLU A 43 -42.18 10.32 -3.82
C GLU A 43 -42.50 10.94 -2.47
N LYS A 44 -43.69 11.57 -2.40
CA LYS A 44 -44.36 11.91 -1.15
C LYS A 44 -44.46 10.67 -0.28
N CYS A 45 -43.44 10.40 0.53
CA CYS A 45 -43.54 9.48 1.64
C CYS A 45 -44.17 10.26 2.78
N ASP A 46 -45.29 9.71 3.26
CA ASP A 46 -46.15 10.28 4.28
C ASP A 46 -45.38 10.82 5.50
N ASP A 47 -45.98 11.85 6.09
CA ASP A 47 -45.52 12.67 7.23
C ASP A 47 -45.26 11.90 8.55
N GLU A 48 -45.05 10.58 8.53
CA GLU A 48 -44.98 9.70 9.72
C GLU A 48 -43.72 8.82 9.82
N ASN A 49 -42.62 9.14 9.13
CA ASN A 49 -41.37 8.43 9.41
C ASN A 49 -40.66 9.03 10.65
N ASP A 50 -40.83 8.38 11.80
CA ASP A 50 -40.16 8.66 13.08
C ASP A 50 -38.63 8.53 13.02
N PHE A 51 -38.11 8.06 11.88
CA PHE A 51 -36.71 7.80 11.62
C PHE A 51 -36.12 8.77 10.60
N LEU A 52 -34.83 9.05 10.75
CA LEU A 52 -34.01 9.83 9.84
C LEU A 52 -32.84 8.98 9.35
N ASP A 53 -32.59 9.03 8.05
CA ASP A 53 -31.36 8.47 7.47
C ASP A 53 -30.21 9.45 7.71
N VAL A 54 -29.16 8.95 8.35
CA VAL A 54 -27.96 9.70 8.73
C VAL A 54 -26.70 8.97 8.31
N LEU A 55 -25.69 9.73 7.88
CA LEU A 55 -24.33 9.27 7.69
C LEU A 55 -23.53 9.53 8.97
N ILE A 56 -23.04 8.46 9.56
CA ILE A 56 -22.25 8.49 10.80
C ILE A 56 -20.80 8.10 10.46
N PRO A 57 -19.81 8.97 10.74
CA PRO A 57 -18.41 8.64 10.53
C PRO A 57 -18.03 7.31 11.16
N ALA A 58 -17.34 6.44 10.41
CA ALA A 58 -16.95 5.07 10.79
C ALA A 58 -18.08 4.04 10.98
N TYR A 59 -19.35 4.43 10.89
CA TYR A 59 -20.50 3.52 10.95
C TYR A 59 -21.28 3.45 9.63
N GLY A 60 -21.11 4.43 8.74
CA GLY A 60 -21.78 4.46 7.44
C GLY A 60 -23.20 5.04 7.52
N GLN A 61 -24.07 4.61 6.59
CA GLN A 61 -25.46 5.03 6.56
C GLN A 61 -26.28 4.24 7.59
N CYS A 62 -26.98 4.95 8.46
CA CYS A 62 -27.80 4.39 9.53
C CYS A 62 -29.14 5.12 9.62
N ARG A 63 -30.15 4.45 10.19
CA ARG A 63 -31.38 5.09 10.68
C ARG A 63 -31.31 5.33 12.16
N VAL A 64 -31.80 6.51 12.55
CA VAL A 64 -31.95 6.93 13.93
C VAL A 64 -33.28 7.59 14.13
N ARG A 65 -33.82 7.53 15.35
CA ARG A 65 -35.06 8.25 15.64
C ARG A 65 -34.85 9.75 15.53
N ARG A 66 -35.82 10.44 14.95
CA ARG A 66 -35.82 11.89 14.75
C ARG A 66 -35.60 12.65 16.07
N GLU A 67 -36.21 12.19 17.16
CA GLU A 67 -36.04 12.74 18.52
C GLU A 67 -34.60 12.64 19.07
N SER A 68 -33.78 11.73 18.53
CA SER A 68 -32.39 11.54 18.97
C SER A 68 -31.42 12.50 18.27
N VAL A 69 -31.86 13.21 17.21
CA VAL A 69 -31.04 14.15 16.45
C VAL A 69 -31.12 15.54 17.07
N LEU A 70 -30.00 15.99 17.63
CA LEU A 70 -29.84 17.34 18.12
C LEU A 70 -29.28 18.25 17.02
N SER A 71 -30.01 19.31 16.69
CA SER A 71 -29.46 20.40 15.86
C SER A 71 -28.41 21.14 16.68
N VAL A 72 -27.19 21.18 16.16
CA VAL A 72 -26.06 21.90 16.78
C VAL A 72 -25.61 22.92 15.76
N ALA A 73 -25.51 24.18 16.16
CA ALA A 73 -24.98 25.23 15.31
C ALA A 73 -23.58 24.82 14.85
N THR A 74 -23.35 24.79 13.54
CA THR A 74 -22.06 24.49 12.94
C THR A 74 -21.13 25.67 13.15
N GLU A 75 -20.73 25.93 14.40
CA GLU A 75 -19.45 26.59 14.61
C GLU A 75 -18.42 25.67 13.96
N ARG A 76 -17.76 26.16 12.90
CA ARG A 76 -16.59 25.53 12.30
C ARG A 76 -15.49 25.51 13.35
N GLN A 77 -15.66 24.63 14.32
CA GLN A 77 -14.62 24.25 15.23
C GLN A 77 -13.63 23.52 14.36
N GLU A 78 -12.50 24.17 14.09
CA GLU A 78 -11.29 23.54 13.59
C GLU A 78 -10.89 22.49 14.62
N LEU A 79 -11.60 21.34 14.60
CA LEU A 79 -11.08 20.12 15.17
C LEU A 79 -9.69 19.95 14.56
N PRO A 80 -8.67 19.56 15.34
CA PRO A 80 -7.39 19.20 14.75
C PRO A 80 -7.69 18.20 13.64
N ALA A 81 -7.47 18.61 12.39
CA ALA A 81 -7.65 17.70 11.26
C ALA A 81 -6.75 16.52 11.58
N GLY A 82 -7.37 15.36 11.85
CA GLY A 82 -6.63 14.15 12.13
C GLY A 82 -5.63 13.92 11.01
N GLU A 83 -4.51 13.27 11.32
CA GLU A 83 -3.56 12.92 10.27
C GLU A 83 -4.27 12.10 9.19
N PRO A 84 -4.00 12.39 7.91
CA PRO A 84 -4.69 11.72 6.82
C PRO A 84 -4.37 10.22 6.82
N LEU A 85 -5.32 9.41 6.37
CA LEU A 85 -5.22 7.96 6.42
C LEU A 85 -4.03 7.47 5.58
N SER A 86 -3.02 6.90 6.25
CA SER A 86 -1.79 6.45 5.58
C SER A 86 -1.77 4.96 5.25
N SER A 87 -2.65 4.16 5.85
CA SER A 87 -2.70 2.71 5.69
C SER A 87 -4.14 2.23 5.72
N LEU A 88 -4.52 1.42 4.74
CA LEU A 88 -5.85 0.82 4.64
C LEU A 88 -5.72 -0.68 4.33
N SER A 89 -6.47 -1.50 5.05
CA SER A 89 -6.62 -2.93 4.77
C SER A 89 -8.12 -3.25 4.74
N LEU A 90 -8.58 -3.86 3.65
CA LEU A 90 -9.98 -4.23 3.45
C LEU A 90 -10.07 -5.67 2.95
N ALA A 91 -11.09 -6.38 3.42
CA ALA A 91 -11.45 -7.71 2.92
C ALA A 91 -12.84 -7.62 2.26
N LEU A 92 -12.86 -7.77 0.94
CA LEU A 92 -14.05 -7.66 0.11
C LEU A 92 -14.67 -9.05 -0.04
N LYS A 93 -15.76 -9.28 0.69
CA LYS A 93 -16.46 -10.58 0.69
C LYS A 93 -17.50 -10.72 -0.42
N THR A 94 -17.83 -9.61 -1.06
CA THR A 94 -18.87 -9.47 -2.09
C THR A 94 -18.37 -8.50 -3.16
N GLU A 95 -19.26 -8.06 -4.05
CA GLU A 95 -18.99 -7.04 -5.06
C GLU A 95 -18.24 -5.83 -4.47
N ALA A 96 -17.31 -5.29 -5.28
CA ALA A 96 -16.45 -4.17 -4.91
C ALA A 96 -16.94 -2.83 -5.49
N GLU A 97 -18.24 -2.73 -5.81
CA GLU A 97 -18.87 -1.53 -6.33
C GLU A 97 -18.81 -0.40 -5.29
N GLY A 98 -17.81 0.47 -5.43
CA GLY A 98 -17.54 1.57 -4.50
C GLY A 98 -16.09 1.66 -4.02
N LEU A 99 -15.29 0.61 -4.19
CA LEU A 99 -13.87 0.67 -3.83
C LEU A 99 -13.14 1.76 -4.65
N GLU A 100 -13.43 1.88 -5.94
CA GLU A 100 -12.83 2.93 -6.77
C GLU A 100 -13.20 4.33 -6.25
N GLY A 101 -14.48 4.58 -5.99
CA GLY A 101 -14.95 5.85 -5.45
C GLY A 101 -14.34 6.17 -4.09
N LEU A 102 -14.22 5.16 -3.22
CA LEU A 102 -13.54 5.29 -1.93
C LEU A 102 -12.07 5.71 -2.12
N LEU A 103 -11.32 4.99 -2.96
CA LEU A 103 -9.91 5.26 -3.23
C LEU A 103 -9.70 6.63 -3.88
N GLN A 104 -10.63 7.12 -4.69
CA GLN A 104 -10.55 8.49 -5.23
C GLN A 104 -10.62 9.57 -4.13
N GLN A 105 -11.30 9.31 -3.01
CA GLN A 105 -11.43 10.26 -1.91
C GLN A 105 -10.24 10.21 -0.92
N ILE A 106 -9.72 9.01 -0.66
CA ILE A 106 -8.71 8.81 0.42
C ILE A 106 -7.31 8.45 -0.10
N GLY A 107 -7.20 8.01 -1.36
CA GLY A 107 -6.01 7.41 -1.94
C GLY A 107 -4.82 8.36 -2.03
N TRP A 108 -5.05 9.67 -2.13
CA TRP A 108 -4.00 10.69 -2.17
C TRP A 108 -3.04 10.61 -0.96
N SER A 109 -3.51 10.12 0.18
CA SER A 109 -2.73 10.02 1.41
C SER A 109 -2.20 8.61 1.72
N LEU A 110 -2.73 7.59 1.04
CA LEU A 110 -2.40 6.19 1.31
C LEU A 110 -0.98 5.87 0.88
N ARG A 111 -0.22 5.30 1.82
CA ARG A 111 1.12 4.72 1.61
C ARG A 111 1.10 3.20 1.56
N LYS A 112 0.10 2.59 2.22
CA LYS A 112 -0.09 1.14 2.27
C LYS A 112 -1.54 0.79 1.97
N LEU A 113 -1.74 -0.16 1.06
CA LEU A 113 -3.04 -0.69 0.71
C LEU A 113 -2.95 -2.22 0.66
N SER A 114 -3.82 -2.88 1.41
CA SER A 114 -3.99 -4.33 1.41
C SER A 114 -5.45 -4.63 1.09
N LEU A 115 -5.69 -5.45 0.08
CA LEU A 115 -7.01 -5.82 -0.39
C LEU A 115 -7.08 -7.34 -0.51
N ALA A 116 -7.98 -7.97 0.24
CA ALA A 116 -8.36 -9.36 0.06
C ALA A 116 -9.66 -9.43 -0.74
N PHE A 117 -9.71 -10.29 -1.75
CA PHE A 117 -10.83 -10.32 -2.71
C PHE A 117 -11.61 -11.63 -2.64
N HIS A 118 -12.91 -11.54 -2.90
CA HIS A 118 -13.69 -12.69 -3.28
C HIS A 118 -13.30 -13.18 -4.69
N ARG A 119 -13.33 -14.49 -4.93
CA ARG A 119 -12.83 -15.13 -6.16
C ARG A 119 -13.48 -14.62 -7.46
N GLU A 120 -14.67 -14.04 -7.39
CA GLU A 120 -15.41 -13.56 -8.56
C GLU A 120 -15.02 -12.13 -8.99
N ILE A 121 -14.22 -11.42 -8.18
CA ILE A 121 -13.83 -10.03 -8.47
C ILE A 121 -12.66 -10.02 -9.47
N ASP A 122 -12.84 -9.32 -10.60
CA ASP A 122 -11.74 -9.06 -11.54
C ASP A 122 -10.78 -7.98 -11.02
N VAL A 123 -9.78 -8.42 -10.27
CA VAL A 123 -8.73 -7.56 -9.71
C VAL A 123 -7.94 -6.83 -10.81
N ASN A 124 -7.76 -7.43 -11.99
CA ASN A 124 -6.99 -6.83 -13.09
C ASN A 124 -7.67 -5.57 -13.65
N ALA A 125 -9.00 -5.52 -13.64
CA ALA A 125 -9.76 -4.34 -14.01
C ALA A 125 -9.61 -3.19 -12.99
N MET A 126 -9.33 -3.52 -11.71
CA MET A 126 -9.26 -2.53 -10.62
C MET A 126 -7.88 -1.89 -10.47
N VAL A 127 -6.80 -2.62 -10.79
CA VAL A 127 -5.41 -2.15 -10.64
C VAL A 127 -5.17 -0.75 -11.25
N PRO A 128 -5.63 -0.42 -12.48
CA PRO A 128 -5.47 0.93 -13.03
C PRO A 128 -6.06 2.03 -12.14
N GLY A 129 -7.25 1.81 -11.60
CA GLY A 129 -7.94 2.75 -10.71
C GLY A 129 -7.19 2.91 -9.38
N ILE A 130 -6.65 1.81 -8.83
CA ILE A 130 -5.84 1.82 -7.61
C ILE A 130 -4.57 2.65 -7.82
N LEU A 131 -3.81 2.37 -8.88
CA LEU A 131 -2.55 3.06 -9.16
C LEU A 131 -2.76 4.55 -9.43
N LYS A 132 -3.86 4.91 -10.10
CA LYS A 132 -4.21 6.31 -10.38
C LYS A 132 -4.65 7.07 -9.13
N SER A 133 -5.44 6.44 -8.26
CA SER A 133 -6.03 7.10 -7.09
C SER A 133 -5.04 7.19 -5.92
N CYS A 134 -3.99 6.37 -5.91
CA CYS A 134 -3.03 6.28 -4.80
C CYS A 134 -1.60 6.66 -5.26
N PRO A 135 -1.31 7.96 -5.52
CA PRO A 135 0.00 8.40 -6.03
C PRO A 135 1.14 8.20 -5.03
N ASN A 136 0.85 8.21 -3.73
CA ASN A 136 1.86 8.05 -2.67
C ASN A 136 2.03 6.60 -2.19
N LEU A 137 1.45 5.64 -2.92
CA LEU A 137 1.45 4.23 -2.51
C LEU A 137 2.86 3.64 -2.62
N THR A 138 3.31 3.03 -1.52
CA THR A 138 4.62 2.37 -1.40
C THR A 138 4.51 0.87 -1.18
N THR A 139 3.36 0.41 -0.68
CA THR A 139 3.06 -1.00 -0.39
C THR A 139 1.69 -1.33 -0.95
N LEU A 140 1.64 -2.33 -1.82
CA LEU A 140 0.41 -2.92 -2.33
C LEU A 140 0.40 -4.42 -2.04
N ALA A 141 -0.62 -4.88 -1.32
CA ALA A 141 -0.89 -6.29 -1.08
C ALA A 141 -2.25 -6.65 -1.68
N LEU A 142 -2.26 -7.68 -2.53
CA LEU A 142 -3.46 -8.24 -3.14
C LEU A 142 -3.54 -9.71 -2.72
N ASP A 143 -4.55 -10.03 -1.92
CA ASP A 143 -4.73 -11.33 -1.31
C ASP A 143 -5.96 -12.01 -1.94
N GLU A 144 -5.95 -13.34 -2.04
CA GLU A 144 -7.06 -14.15 -2.58
C GLU A 144 -7.50 -13.71 -4.01
N SER A 145 -6.54 -13.47 -4.90
CA SER A 145 -6.81 -12.84 -6.21
C SER A 145 -6.20 -13.59 -7.41
N TYR A 146 -6.83 -13.42 -8.58
CA TYR A 146 -6.20 -13.68 -9.88
C TYR A 146 -5.60 -12.39 -10.40
N ILE A 147 -4.28 -12.41 -10.61
CA ILE A 147 -3.53 -11.24 -11.02
C ILE A 147 -2.64 -11.60 -12.20
N ASP A 148 -2.90 -11.02 -13.36
CA ASP A 148 -2.00 -11.15 -14.50
C ASP A 148 -0.77 -10.26 -14.24
N LEU A 149 0.35 -10.90 -13.86
CA LEU A 149 1.59 -10.21 -13.52
C LEU A 149 2.19 -9.46 -14.72
N ASP A 150 2.00 -9.98 -15.93
CA ASP A 150 2.52 -9.36 -17.15
C ASP A 150 1.67 -8.13 -17.53
N ARG A 151 0.36 -8.21 -17.37
CA ARG A 151 -0.53 -7.05 -17.49
C ARG A 151 -0.25 -6.02 -16.41
N PHE A 152 -0.07 -6.44 -15.16
CA PHE A 152 0.27 -5.57 -14.04
C PHE A 152 1.56 -4.79 -14.30
N SER A 153 2.63 -5.50 -14.69
CA SER A 153 3.93 -4.87 -14.97
C SER A 153 3.84 -3.93 -16.17
N THR A 154 3.13 -4.32 -17.23
CA THR A 154 2.90 -3.45 -18.38
C THR A 154 2.16 -2.17 -17.99
N LEU A 155 1.16 -2.23 -17.11
CA LEU A 155 0.46 -1.03 -16.61
C LEU A 155 1.35 -0.17 -15.73
N TYR A 156 2.15 -0.80 -14.87
CA TYR A 156 3.05 -0.11 -13.95
C TYR A 156 4.21 0.60 -14.66
N GLU A 157 4.69 0.04 -15.77
CA GLU A 157 5.71 0.64 -16.64
C GLU A 157 5.11 1.56 -17.73
N GLY A 158 3.93 1.21 -18.24
CA GLY A 158 3.30 1.71 -19.46
C GLY A 158 2.62 3.08 -19.34
N THR A 159 3.20 3.96 -18.56
CA THR A 159 2.74 5.34 -18.34
C THR A 159 3.94 6.28 -18.43
N GLY A 160 4.62 6.21 -19.58
CA GLY A 160 5.77 7.04 -19.88
C GLY A 160 5.38 8.45 -20.30
N ALA A 161 6.07 9.42 -19.69
CA ALA A 161 6.44 10.75 -20.19
C ALA A 161 5.53 11.97 -19.95
N ALA A 162 4.28 11.86 -19.49
CA ALA A 162 3.47 13.06 -19.16
C ALA A 162 3.17 13.23 -17.67
N ASP A 163 2.98 12.13 -16.92
CA ASP A 163 2.51 12.14 -15.53
C ASP A 163 3.37 11.24 -14.61
N GLU A 164 4.69 11.20 -14.79
CA GLU A 164 5.59 10.42 -13.92
C GLU A 164 5.48 10.81 -12.44
N GLU A 165 5.10 12.05 -12.13
CA GLU A 165 4.85 12.53 -10.76
C GLU A 165 3.57 11.99 -10.14
N ALA A 166 2.62 11.45 -10.93
CA ALA A 166 1.31 11.03 -10.42
C ALA A 166 1.24 9.54 -10.07
N LEU A 167 2.28 8.75 -10.35
CA LEU A 167 2.24 7.30 -10.19
C LEU A 167 2.98 6.81 -8.94
N PRO A 168 2.44 5.78 -8.27
CA PRO A 168 3.08 5.24 -7.08
C PRO A 168 4.44 4.62 -7.35
N VAL A 169 5.34 4.86 -6.42
CA VAL A 169 6.66 4.22 -6.35
C VAL A 169 6.55 3.03 -5.40
N LEU A 170 6.28 1.86 -5.96
CA LEU A 170 6.02 0.64 -5.20
C LEU A 170 7.33 0.02 -4.73
N SER A 171 7.55 0.05 -3.42
CA SER A 171 8.68 -0.60 -2.76
C SER A 171 8.37 -2.02 -2.32
N THR A 172 7.09 -2.33 -2.09
CA THR A 172 6.63 -3.64 -1.61
C THR A 172 5.42 -4.09 -2.42
N LEU A 173 5.52 -5.28 -3.00
CA LEU A 173 4.43 -5.98 -3.67
C LEU A 173 4.20 -7.34 -3.01
N GLN A 174 2.95 -7.61 -2.67
CA GLN A 174 2.55 -8.89 -2.11
C GLN A 174 1.34 -9.41 -2.88
N PHE A 175 1.49 -10.62 -3.42
CA PHE A 175 0.42 -11.39 -4.02
C PHE A 175 0.29 -12.66 -3.17
N GLN A 176 -0.66 -12.67 -2.24
CA GLN A 176 -0.90 -13.80 -1.35
C GLN A 176 -2.13 -14.59 -1.78
N ASP A 177 -2.08 -15.90 -1.57
CA ASP A 177 -3.15 -16.83 -1.92
C ASP A 177 -3.69 -16.61 -3.34
N TYR A 178 -2.78 -16.34 -4.29
CA TYR A 178 -3.18 -16.16 -5.68
C TYR A 178 -3.66 -17.50 -6.24
N TYR A 179 -4.64 -17.46 -7.16
CA TYR A 179 -5.12 -18.67 -7.86
C TYR A 179 -4.72 -18.72 -9.36
N GLY A 180 -4.18 -17.63 -9.91
CA GLY A 180 -3.40 -17.64 -11.16
C GLY A 180 -2.62 -16.33 -11.39
N ILE A 181 -1.59 -16.39 -12.24
CA ILE A 181 -0.68 -15.25 -12.52
C ILE A 181 -0.78 -14.68 -13.95
N GLY A 182 -1.84 -15.02 -14.68
CA GLY A 182 -2.04 -14.62 -16.08
C GLY A 182 -1.54 -15.63 -17.11
N ASP A 183 -2.02 -15.50 -18.35
CA ASP A 183 -1.67 -16.36 -19.49
C ASP A 183 -0.19 -16.25 -19.92
N GLY A 184 0.49 -15.17 -19.52
CA GLY A 184 1.92 -14.95 -19.77
C GLY A 184 2.85 -15.68 -18.78
N ASP A 185 2.29 -16.37 -17.79
CA ASP A 185 2.99 -17.01 -16.67
C ASP A 185 3.86 -16.04 -15.85
N GLY A 186 3.66 -14.72 -15.96
CA GLY A 186 4.48 -13.71 -15.28
C GLY A 186 5.91 -13.57 -15.81
N LYS A 187 6.21 -14.05 -17.02
CA LYS A 187 7.58 -14.02 -17.60
C LYS A 187 8.04 -12.60 -17.89
N LEU A 188 7.15 -11.74 -18.41
CA LEU A 188 7.48 -10.35 -18.66
C LEU A 188 7.75 -9.62 -17.35
N PHE A 189 6.94 -9.87 -16.32
CA PHE A 189 7.16 -9.32 -14.98
C PHE A 189 8.57 -9.64 -14.47
N MET A 190 9.01 -10.90 -14.56
CA MET A 190 10.35 -11.30 -14.12
C MET A 190 11.45 -10.61 -14.94
N LYS A 191 11.29 -10.51 -16.26
CA LYS A 191 12.25 -9.80 -17.12
C LYS A 191 12.38 -8.34 -16.74
N LEU A 192 11.24 -7.65 -16.56
CA LEU A 192 11.22 -6.24 -16.16
C LEU A 192 11.83 -6.04 -14.78
N LEU A 193 11.62 -6.97 -13.84
CA LEU A 193 12.27 -6.95 -12.52
C LEU A 193 13.81 -7.03 -12.61
N GLY A 194 14.35 -7.69 -13.63
CA GLY A 194 15.79 -7.77 -13.90
C GLY A 194 16.37 -6.56 -14.61
N ASP A 195 15.57 -5.85 -15.39
CA ASP A 195 16.01 -4.72 -16.21
C ASP A 195 16.10 -3.43 -15.39
N SER A 196 17.31 -3.01 -15.07
CA SER A 196 17.60 -1.79 -14.30
C SER A 196 17.01 -0.47 -14.85
N THR A 197 16.51 -0.46 -16.09
CA THR A 197 15.86 0.72 -16.68
C THR A 197 14.39 0.87 -16.26
N THR A 198 13.75 -0.22 -15.81
CA THR A 198 12.33 -0.26 -15.45
C THR A 198 12.06 0.32 -14.05
N ARG A 199 10.83 0.75 -13.81
CA ARG A 199 10.39 1.24 -12.49
C ARG A 199 10.39 0.10 -11.47
N LEU A 200 9.96 -1.10 -11.87
CA LEU A 200 10.00 -2.31 -11.04
C LEU A 200 11.41 -2.57 -10.50
N ALA A 201 12.41 -2.64 -11.39
CA ALA A 201 13.78 -2.95 -10.96
C ALA A 201 14.40 -1.82 -10.12
N LYS A 202 14.05 -0.56 -10.38
CA LYS A 202 14.61 0.60 -9.64
C LYS A 202 14.07 0.71 -8.22
N HIS A 203 12.79 0.40 -8.01
CA HIS A 203 12.09 0.76 -6.77
C HIS A 203 11.67 -0.44 -5.92
N LEU A 204 11.39 -1.60 -6.51
CA LEU A 204 10.87 -2.74 -5.77
C LEU A 204 11.95 -3.34 -4.86
N ARG A 205 11.68 -3.33 -3.55
CA ARG A 205 12.55 -3.86 -2.50
C ARG A 205 12.05 -5.19 -1.95
N GLU A 206 10.73 -5.35 -1.87
CA GLU A 206 10.10 -6.55 -1.30
C GLU A 206 9.07 -7.12 -2.28
N LEU A 207 9.22 -8.41 -2.59
CA LEU A 207 8.29 -9.14 -3.47
C LEU A 207 7.87 -10.44 -2.78
N THR A 208 6.56 -10.63 -2.64
CA THR A 208 5.95 -11.88 -2.17
C THR A 208 5.00 -12.42 -3.23
N ILE A 209 5.20 -13.68 -3.63
CA ILE A 209 4.33 -14.41 -4.56
C ILE A 209 4.00 -15.76 -3.95
N HIS A 210 2.87 -15.84 -3.25
CA HIS A 210 2.40 -17.02 -2.55
C HIS A 210 1.11 -17.52 -3.19
N ALA A 211 1.13 -18.77 -3.66
CA ALA A 211 -0.02 -19.43 -4.26
C ALA A 211 -0.92 -20.00 -3.16
N GLU A 212 -2.23 -20.06 -3.41
CA GLU A 212 -3.16 -20.82 -2.56
C GLU A 212 -2.81 -22.32 -2.60
N GLU A 213 -3.21 -23.10 -1.59
CA GLU A 213 -2.91 -24.56 -1.49
C GLU A 213 -3.25 -25.36 -2.75
N TYR A 214 -4.30 -24.96 -3.47
CA TYR A 214 -4.79 -25.63 -4.68
C TYR A 214 -4.39 -24.94 -5.98
N ALA A 215 -3.73 -23.78 -5.89
CA ALA A 215 -3.30 -23.02 -7.06
C ALA A 215 -2.04 -23.65 -7.68
N GLU A 216 -1.86 -23.46 -8.98
CA GLU A 216 -0.62 -23.85 -9.62
C GLU A 216 0.52 -22.90 -9.18
N PRO A 217 1.55 -23.43 -8.51
CA PRO A 217 2.72 -22.65 -8.12
C PRO A 217 3.53 -22.26 -9.35
N LEU A 218 4.47 -21.31 -9.18
CA LEU A 218 5.33 -20.83 -10.27
C LEU A 218 5.98 -22.00 -11.06
N ASP A 219 5.84 -21.93 -12.39
CA ASP A 219 6.31 -22.96 -13.30
C ASP A 219 7.83 -22.92 -13.54
N HIS A 220 8.34 -23.91 -14.30
CA HIS A 220 9.78 -23.99 -14.62
C HIS A 220 10.30 -22.76 -15.39
N PRO A 221 9.67 -22.36 -16.51
CA PRO A 221 10.02 -21.14 -17.24
C PRO A 221 10.09 -19.88 -16.37
N THR A 222 9.06 -19.60 -15.56
CA THR A 222 8.98 -18.37 -14.77
C THR A 222 10.00 -18.35 -13.65
N LEU A 223 10.26 -19.49 -13.00
CA LEU A 223 11.36 -19.61 -12.04
C LEU A 223 12.74 -19.44 -12.69
N SER A 224 12.89 -19.81 -13.96
CA SER A 224 14.12 -19.56 -14.73
C SER A 224 14.31 -18.08 -14.99
N GLU A 225 13.28 -17.37 -15.44
CA GLU A 225 13.32 -15.92 -15.68
C GLU A 225 13.56 -15.15 -14.38
N LEU A 226 12.92 -15.55 -13.27
CA LEU A 226 13.19 -14.98 -11.94
C LEU A 226 14.66 -15.16 -11.54
N CYS A 227 15.25 -16.32 -11.81
CA CYS A 227 16.68 -16.53 -11.53
C CYS A 227 17.58 -15.59 -12.34
N ILE A 228 17.26 -15.34 -13.61
CA ILE A 228 18.01 -14.40 -14.46
C ILE A 228 17.82 -12.97 -13.94
N ALA A 229 16.59 -12.60 -13.59
CA ALA A 229 16.26 -11.30 -13.04
C ALA A 229 17.06 -10.99 -11.77
N LEU A 230 17.18 -11.95 -10.85
CA LEU A 230 17.94 -11.78 -9.61
C LEU A 230 19.45 -11.63 -9.79
N GLU A 231 20.02 -12.12 -10.90
CA GLU A 231 21.43 -11.91 -11.23
C GLU A 231 21.71 -10.45 -11.60
N GLN A 232 20.74 -9.77 -12.20
CA GLN A 232 20.89 -8.40 -12.70
C GLN A 232 20.33 -7.36 -11.72
N ASN A 233 19.28 -7.73 -11.00
CA ASN A 233 18.64 -6.86 -10.04
C ASN A 233 19.55 -6.61 -8.84
N THR A 234 19.71 -5.35 -8.45
CA THR A 234 20.56 -4.91 -7.33
C THR A 234 19.76 -4.27 -6.19
N THR A 235 18.44 -4.40 -6.25
CA THR A 235 17.48 -3.50 -5.61
C THR A 235 16.50 -4.28 -4.74
N LEU A 236 16.09 -5.47 -5.17
CA LEU A 236 15.22 -6.38 -4.44
C LEU A 236 15.96 -7.01 -3.26
N GLU A 237 15.52 -6.64 -2.07
CA GLU A 237 16.09 -7.02 -0.77
C GLU A 237 15.41 -8.25 -0.20
N LYS A 238 14.08 -8.37 -0.35
CA LYS A 238 13.31 -9.50 0.17
C LYS A 238 12.53 -10.15 -0.95
N LEU A 239 12.74 -11.44 -1.12
CA LEU A 239 11.98 -12.28 -2.04
C LEU A 239 11.35 -13.42 -1.24
N GLN A 240 10.04 -13.55 -1.35
CA GLN A 240 9.29 -14.69 -0.84
C GLN A 240 8.51 -15.31 -1.99
N VAL A 241 8.75 -16.59 -2.28
CA VAL A 241 8.06 -17.29 -3.37
C VAL A 241 7.65 -18.69 -2.94
N MET A 242 6.45 -19.09 -3.34
CA MET A 242 6.02 -20.48 -3.26
C MET A 242 6.39 -21.21 -4.55
N VAL A 243 7.09 -22.34 -4.41
CA VAL A 243 7.40 -23.25 -5.54
C VAL A 243 6.66 -24.56 -5.36
N SER A 244 6.40 -25.27 -6.46
CA SER A 244 5.75 -26.58 -6.43
C SER A 244 6.36 -27.57 -5.46
N ARG A 245 5.60 -28.55 -4.96
CA ARG A 245 6.09 -29.70 -4.16
C ARG A 245 6.68 -30.83 -5.01
N THR A 246 6.96 -30.60 -6.29
CA THR A 246 7.53 -31.63 -7.18
C THR A 246 9.01 -31.89 -6.93
N ILE A 247 9.57 -32.93 -7.55
CA ILE A 247 11.01 -33.26 -7.44
C ILE A 247 11.91 -32.10 -7.88
N TRP A 248 11.42 -31.29 -8.82
CA TRP A 248 12.14 -30.12 -9.31
C TRP A 248 12.15 -28.94 -8.33
N SER A 249 11.29 -28.97 -7.31
CA SER A 249 11.26 -27.98 -6.24
C SER A 249 12.59 -27.87 -5.53
N ALA A 250 13.29 -29.00 -5.32
CA ALA A 250 14.59 -29.04 -4.67
C ALA A 250 15.66 -28.33 -5.52
N ILE A 251 15.56 -28.46 -6.85
CA ILE A 251 16.49 -27.81 -7.79
C ILE A 251 16.29 -26.31 -7.74
N TRP A 252 15.04 -25.82 -7.82
CA TRP A 252 14.76 -24.39 -7.75
C TRP A 252 15.03 -23.80 -6.39
N LYS A 253 14.68 -24.50 -5.31
CA LYS A 253 15.04 -24.12 -3.93
C LYS A 253 16.54 -23.89 -3.82
N ARG A 254 17.37 -24.76 -4.40
CA ARG A 254 18.83 -24.60 -4.39
C ARG A 254 19.27 -23.41 -5.25
N ARG A 255 18.73 -23.26 -6.46
CA ARG A 255 19.09 -22.17 -7.38
C ARG A 255 18.74 -20.80 -6.81
N LEU A 256 17.56 -20.63 -6.23
CA LEU A 256 17.13 -19.35 -5.66
C LEU A 256 17.83 -19.03 -4.33
N ARG A 257 18.14 -20.06 -3.50
CA ARG A 257 18.91 -19.86 -2.26
C ARG A 257 20.32 -19.32 -2.49
N ARG A 258 20.89 -19.45 -3.69
CA ARG A 258 22.22 -18.87 -4.00
C ARG A 258 22.24 -17.34 -3.89
N PHE A 259 21.08 -16.70 -4.03
CA PHE A 259 20.91 -15.26 -3.90
C PHE A 259 20.63 -14.82 -2.45
N ASN A 260 20.34 -15.75 -1.55
CA ASN A 260 20.17 -15.45 -0.14
C ASN A 260 21.51 -15.08 0.49
N GLY A 261 21.57 -13.96 1.21
CA GLY A 261 22.80 -13.44 1.78
C GLY A 261 23.65 -12.61 0.81
N GLN A 262 23.19 -12.38 -0.42
CA GLN A 262 23.91 -11.52 -1.37
C GLN A 262 23.93 -10.08 -0.86
N VAL A 263 25.12 -9.48 -0.82
CA VAL A 263 25.28 -8.07 -0.47
C VAL A 263 24.87 -7.21 -1.66
N LEU A 264 23.91 -6.33 -1.46
CA LEU A 264 23.44 -5.36 -2.44
C LEU A 264 24.15 -4.02 -2.23
N PRO A 265 24.12 -3.11 -3.23
CA PRO A 265 24.55 -1.74 -3.03
C PRO A 265 23.88 -1.14 -1.79
N PRO A 266 24.65 -0.47 -0.91
CA PRO A 266 24.13 0.02 0.35
C PRO A 266 23.16 1.19 0.14
N HIS A 267 22.24 1.37 1.07
CA HIS A 267 21.37 2.55 1.05
C HIS A 267 22.21 3.80 1.29
N PRO A 268 22.15 4.79 0.39
CA PRO A 268 22.81 6.07 0.62
C PRO A 268 22.31 6.68 1.92
N LEU A 269 23.21 7.27 2.70
CA LEU A 269 22.83 7.99 3.92
C LEU A 269 21.74 9.03 3.61
N PRO A 270 20.68 9.09 4.44
CA PRO A 270 19.65 10.12 4.31
C PRO A 270 20.26 11.52 4.35
N LEU A 271 19.67 12.45 3.57
CA LEU A 271 20.12 13.83 3.53
C LEU A 271 20.24 14.48 4.92
N PRO A 272 19.31 14.28 5.88
CA PRO A 272 19.46 14.82 7.22
C PRO A 272 20.71 14.30 7.96
N CYS A 273 21.10 13.05 7.75
CA CYS A 273 22.32 12.48 8.34
C CYS A 273 23.58 13.11 7.71
N LYS A 274 23.57 13.27 6.39
CA LYS A 274 24.66 13.96 5.67
C LYS A 274 24.78 15.42 6.14
N LEU A 275 23.66 16.13 6.29
CA LEU A 275 23.63 17.52 6.75
C LEU A 275 24.06 17.65 8.21
N ALA A 276 23.61 16.74 9.09
CA ALA A 276 24.07 16.72 10.48
C ALA A 276 25.59 16.52 10.55
N PHE A 277 26.13 15.56 9.79
CA PHE A 277 27.57 15.35 9.70
C PHE A 277 28.30 16.60 9.18
N LEU A 278 27.79 17.21 8.10
CA LEU A 278 28.38 18.43 7.54
C LEU A 278 28.28 19.63 8.49
N SER A 279 27.24 19.72 9.32
CA SER A 279 27.07 20.83 10.28
C SER A 279 28.11 20.79 11.39
N VAL A 280 28.47 19.59 11.86
CA VAL A 280 29.62 19.40 12.76
C VAL A 280 30.91 19.70 12.00
N ALA A 281 30.96 19.33 10.71
CA ALA A 281 32.13 19.54 9.90
C ALA A 281 32.41 21.02 9.54
N HIS A 282 31.38 21.88 9.57
CA HIS A 282 31.46 23.28 9.17
C HIS A 282 31.09 24.22 10.32
N SER A 283 31.19 23.78 11.58
CA SER A 283 30.94 24.63 12.73
C SER A 283 31.99 25.74 12.79
N GLU A 284 31.67 26.90 12.21
CA GLU A 284 32.43 28.13 12.41
C GLU A 284 32.13 28.70 13.80
N GLY A 285 33.11 28.59 14.69
CA GLY A 285 33.22 29.46 15.86
C GLY A 285 32.42 29.03 17.09
N TYR A 286 33.09 28.34 18.01
CA TYR A 286 33.10 28.74 19.41
C TYR A 286 34.54 28.57 19.92
N ASP A 287 35.11 29.69 20.37
CA ASP A 287 36.47 29.81 20.93
C ASP A 287 36.58 28.99 22.22
N SER A 288 36.82 27.69 22.06
CA SER A 288 37.28 26.78 23.08
C SER A 288 38.70 26.37 22.69
N TYR A 289 39.65 26.44 23.62
CA TYR A 289 41.05 26.11 23.33
C TYR A 289 41.25 24.65 22.85
N ASP A 290 40.25 23.76 23.04
CA ASP A 290 40.23 22.38 22.51
C ASP A 290 39.59 22.25 21.11
N SER A 291 38.90 23.28 20.59
CA SER A 291 38.18 23.23 19.32
C SER A 291 39.05 23.55 18.09
N VAL A 292 40.24 24.12 18.30
CA VAL A 292 41.14 24.57 17.23
C VAL A 292 41.69 23.40 16.40
N ASP A 293 42.08 22.30 17.04
CA ASP A 293 42.61 21.10 16.36
C ASP A 293 41.51 20.32 15.62
N LEU A 294 40.31 20.26 16.19
CA LEU A 294 39.13 19.62 15.58
C LEU A 294 38.68 20.36 14.32
N LEU A 295 38.61 21.69 14.37
CA LEU A 295 38.32 22.55 13.23
C LEU A 295 39.36 22.38 12.10
N HIS A 296 40.63 22.16 12.45
CA HIS A 296 41.70 22.00 11.46
C HIS A 296 41.71 20.62 10.79
N ALA A 297 41.33 19.55 11.49
CA ALA A 297 41.20 18.20 10.92
C ALA A 297 39.99 18.10 9.98
N VAL A 298 38.91 18.75 10.36
CA VAL A 298 37.63 18.71 9.66
C VAL A 298 37.63 19.62 8.41
N LYS A 299 38.28 20.78 8.45
CA LYS A 299 38.52 21.64 7.27
C LYS A 299 39.35 20.97 6.16
N ARG A 300 39.96 19.82 6.43
CA ARG A 300 40.73 19.01 5.47
C ARG A 300 39.91 17.87 4.84
N LEU A 301 38.65 17.69 5.25
CA LEU A 301 37.76 16.72 4.63
C LEU A 301 37.30 17.29 3.28
N ASP A 302 38.02 16.93 2.22
CA ASP A 302 37.57 17.21 0.86
C ASP A 302 36.33 16.36 0.50
N SER A 303 35.70 16.69 -0.63
CA SER A 303 34.51 16.00 -1.11
C SER A 303 34.73 14.49 -1.36
N GLY A 304 35.96 14.08 -1.67
CA GLY A 304 36.33 12.67 -1.87
C GLY A 304 36.32 11.89 -0.55
N VAL A 305 36.95 12.44 0.49
CA VAL A 305 36.96 11.84 1.83
C VAL A 305 35.55 11.80 2.42
N LEU A 306 34.75 12.86 2.26
CA LEU A 306 33.35 12.88 2.70
C LEU A 306 32.50 11.83 1.98
N SER A 307 32.70 11.66 0.66
CA SER A 307 32.04 10.62 -0.12
C SER A 307 32.39 9.21 0.40
N LEU A 308 33.66 8.96 0.72
CA LEU A 308 34.11 7.69 1.29
C LEU A 308 33.53 7.45 2.70
N ILE A 309 33.50 8.47 3.55
CA ILE A 309 32.88 8.38 4.89
C ILE A 309 31.40 8.04 4.74
N PHE A 310 30.68 8.72 3.84
CA PHE A 310 29.27 8.44 3.63
C PHE A 310 29.01 7.07 3.00
N ALA A 311 29.88 6.61 2.10
CA ALA A 311 29.81 5.27 1.54
C ALA A 311 30.09 4.20 2.61
N PHE A 312 31.01 4.46 3.53
CA PHE A 312 31.35 3.53 4.61
C PHE A 312 30.27 3.49 5.71
N ALA A 313 29.66 4.64 6.01
CA ALA A 313 28.55 4.76 6.95
C ALA A 313 27.18 4.42 6.31
N ALA A 314 27.15 4.12 5.01
CA ALA A 314 25.94 3.64 4.34
C ALA A 314 25.52 2.28 4.93
N THR A 315 24.21 2.05 5.04
CA THR A 315 23.71 0.81 5.65
C THR A 315 23.89 -0.34 4.67
N PRO A 316 24.64 -1.41 5.02
CA PRO A 316 24.78 -2.57 4.16
C PRO A 316 23.43 -3.26 4.01
N VAL A 317 23.08 -3.62 2.78
CA VAL A 317 21.83 -4.29 2.46
C VAL A 317 22.14 -5.73 2.08
N VAL A 318 21.46 -6.68 2.73
CA VAL A 318 21.64 -8.10 2.48
C VAL A 318 20.33 -8.69 1.99
N ARG A 319 20.37 -9.30 0.81
CA ARG A 319 19.20 -9.93 0.21
C ARG A 319 18.77 -11.15 1.03
N SER A 320 17.48 -11.23 1.35
CA SER A 320 16.82 -12.37 1.97
C SER A 320 15.92 -13.06 0.96
N VAL A 321 16.14 -14.35 0.72
CA VAL A 321 15.31 -15.17 -0.17
C VAL A 321 14.69 -16.31 0.64
N GLN A 322 13.37 -16.28 0.76
CA GLN A 322 12.57 -17.32 1.40
C GLN A 322 11.78 -18.08 0.33
N ILE A 323 11.78 -19.40 0.45
CA ILE A 323 11.17 -20.28 -0.55
C ILE A 323 10.29 -21.28 0.18
N TYR A 324 8.99 -21.18 -0.08
CA TYR A 324 7.97 -22.08 0.44
C TYR A 324 7.74 -23.20 -0.56
N GLY A 325 7.28 -24.35 -0.07
CA GLY A 325 6.85 -25.45 -0.91
C GLY A 325 5.75 -26.21 -0.24
#